data_AF-A0A223S549-F1
#
_entry.id   AF-A0A223S549-F1
#
_cell.length_a   1.000
_cell.length_b   1.000
_cell.length_c   1.000
_cell.angle_alpha   90.00
_cell.angle_beta   90.00
_cell.angle_gamma   90.00
#
_symmetry.space_group_name_H-M   'P 1'
#
loop_
_entity.id
_entity.type
_entity.pdbx_description
1 polymer ?
#
loop_
_entity_poly.entity_id
_entity_poly.type
_entity_poly.pdbx_seq_one_letter_code
_entity_poly.pdbx_strand_id
1 'polypeptide(L)'
;MRYRRTAAEVLSGIIVAPLAAVAVADVADRDHSTEWRLVAEEDFGDPLHIDAAPWTRDPQDRGSPWYIDAFGDDGEAWHAISDPDFSEQLATLDVYRKRVAFGQDGWLTAEIAAVDKDTSGAPDSSPGLSTVELPDGQRAARIDEPSWDAGVLIRSTDPLPERYRVEMTLRDIDFGGMRDGSFEYDGKYNGYRTENTCKTSFPWTFNGALPGVGRCDYHNVTKENGFYYLGILDHATPSPQGNPGIHFRRKVVMDGYYSHQTWSLKNGVCDPETGKIHGVDDGTFNGVNAIFIRGDKMRSGINNIGNEYYFKTACGEYSGDEPFDDEGRYSGILTSTELRPELLPEAAYRFAVERDAAGYTLEMSGPFRHSGAPGPITLRFRHDFVEDGRPIWHYNQTPEEYDGAFDRSLTHTGHSGTYTTEHAWPAGSAYPDSLIIGDPHLNFYEGSAVVDDIRLYVPEK
;
A
#
# COMPACT_ATOMS: atom_id res chain seq x y z
N MET A 1 -22.06 5.42 -85.57
CA MET A 1 -21.19 6.52 -85.09
C MET A 1 -20.03 5.92 -84.30
N ARG A 2 -18.81 6.30 -84.69
CA ARG A 2 -17.51 6.34 -83.96
C ARG A 2 -17.17 5.25 -82.92
N TYR A 3 -16.19 4.40 -83.28
CA TYR A 3 -14.84 4.21 -82.69
C TYR A 3 -14.82 3.45 -81.33
N ARG A 4 -14.42 2.17 -81.30
CA ARG A 4 -13.05 1.56 -81.26
C ARG A 4 -12.48 1.45 -79.82
N ARG A 5 -12.17 0.19 -79.44
CA ARG A 5 -11.01 -0.37 -78.69
C ARG A 5 -10.58 0.36 -77.39
N THR A 6 -10.21 -0.29 -76.29
CA THR A 6 -9.27 -1.42 -76.12
C THR A 6 -9.30 -1.85 -74.63
N ALA A 7 -8.88 -3.09 -74.35
CA ALA A 7 -8.60 -3.61 -73.02
C ALA A 7 -7.28 -3.05 -72.43
N ALA A 8 -7.21 -2.92 -71.10
CA ALA A 8 -6.03 -2.98 -70.21
C ALA A 8 -6.55 -2.92 -68.76
N GLU A 9 -6.41 -4.00 -67.99
CA GLU A 9 -5.38 -4.22 -66.96
C GLU A 9 -5.74 -3.73 -65.54
N VAL A 10 -5.68 -4.73 -64.66
CA VAL A 10 -5.67 -4.80 -63.20
C VAL A 10 -4.94 -3.64 -62.51
N LEU A 11 -5.56 -3.08 -61.46
CA LEU A 11 -4.86 -2.74 -60.22
C LEU A 11 -5.82 -2.75 -59.03
N SER A 12 -5.70 -3.77 -58.19
CA SER A 12 -6.31 -3.85 -56.87
C SER A 12 -5.68 -2.79 -55.96
N GLY A 13 -6.47 -1.78 -55.58
CA GLY A 13 -6.12 -0.85 -54.52
C GLY A 13 -6.56 -1.40 -53.17
N ILE A 14 -5.66 -2.06 -52.45
CA ILE A 14 -5.79 -2.25 -51.01
C ILE A 14 -5.45 -0.90 -50.39
N ILE A 15 -6.45 -0.22 -49.83
CA ILE A 15 -6.23 0.93 -48.96
C ILE A 15 -5.75 0.36 -47.62
N VAL A 16 -4.43 0.34 -47.43
CA VAL A 16 -3.83 0.15 -46.11
C VAL A 16 -4.00 1.48 -45.38
N ALA A 17 -4.97 1.55 -44.47
CA ALA A 17 -5.02 2.62 -43.49
C ALA A 17 -3.73 2.55 -42.65
N PRO A 18 -3.04 3.67 -42.40
CA PRO A 18 -1.91 3.65 -41.48
C PRO A 18 -2.42 3.26 -40.10
N LEU A 19 -1.92 2.15 -39.56
CA LEU A 19 -1.96 1.89 -38.13
C LEU A 19 -1.29 3.09 -37.46
N ALA A 20 -2.10 3.91 -36.77
CA ALA A 20 -1.59 4.89 -35.85
C ALA A 20 -0.77 4.11 -34.81
N ALA A 21 0.53 4.39 -34.76
CA ALA A 21 1.38 3.93 -33.69
C ALA A 21 0.77 4.43 -32.38
N VAL A 22 0.39 3.49 -31.51
CA VAL A 22 0.02 3.78 -30.13
C VAL A 22 1.24 4.46 -29.50
N ALA A 23 1.05 5.69 -29.03
CA ALA A 23 2.09 6.41 -28.31
C ALA A 23 2.32 5.67 -26.98
N VAL A 24 3.49 5.04 -26.86
CA VAL A 24 4.04 4.66 -25.56
C VAL A 24 4.41 5.97 -24.89
N ALA A 25 3.83 6.26 -23.73
CA ALA A 25 4.23 7.39 -22.91
C ALA A 25 5.63 7.08 -22.32
N ASP A 26 6.69 7.37 -23.09
CA ASP A 26 8.05 7.47 -22.57
C ASP A 26 8.16 8.75 -21.75
N VAL A 27 7.86 8.65 -20.47
CA VAL A 27 8.17 9.71 -19.50
C VAL A 27 9.66 9.56 -19.12
N ALA A 28 10.50 10.29 -19.86
CA ALA A 28 11.88 10.67 -19.53
C ALA A 28 12.80 9.57 -18.97
N ASP A 29 13.29 8.69 -19.86
CA ASP A 29 14.46 7.86 -19.59
C ASP A 29 15.74 8.74 -19.64
N ARG A 30 16.24 9.14 -18.47
CA ARG A 30 17.63 9.59 -18.33
C ARG A 30 18.48 8.37 -17.95
N ASP A 31 18.88 7.65 -19.01
CA ASP A 31 20.15 6.98 -19.21
C ASP A 31 20.98 6.68 -17.95
N HIS A 32 20.57 5.62 -17.25
CA HIS A 32 21.45 4.58 -16.72
C HIS A 32 20.58 3.32 -16.60
N SER A 33 20.64 2.41 -17.59
CA SER A 33 20.14 1.05 -17.39
C SER A 33 21.04 0.40 -16.33
N THR A 34 20.73 0.64 -15.06
CA THR A 34 21.40 -0.03 -13.95
C THR A 34 21.08 -1.50 -14.11
N GLU A 35 22.07 -2.29 -14.51
CA GLU A 35 21.91 -3.74 -14.54
C GLU A 35 21.70 -4.21 -13.10
N TRP A 36 20.57 -4.86 -12.85
CA TRP A 36 20.15 -5.31 -11.53
C TRP A 36 20.53 -6.79 -11.35
N ARG A 37 21.31 -7.10 -10.32
CA ARG A 37 21.68 -8.47 -9.94
C ARG A 37 20.77 -9.00 -8.85
N LEU A 38 20.11 -10.13 -9.11
CA LEU A 38 19.33 -10.85 -8.11
C LEU A 38 20.25 -11.30 -6.96
N VAL A 39 19.85 -11.00 -5.72
CA VAL A 39 20.58 -11.38 -4.50
C VAL A 39 19.77 -12.22 -3.53
N ALA A 40 18.45 -12.13 -3.59
CA ALA A 40 17.55 -13.00 -2.83
C ALA A 40 16.23 -13.19 -3.60
N GLU A 41 15.64 -14.37 -3.46
CA GLU A 41 14.36 -14.75 -4.03
C GLU A 41 13.62 -15.63 -3.02
N GLU A 42 12.32 -15.45 -2.93
CA GLU A 42 11.39 -16.36 -2.28
C GLU A 42 10.31 -16.73 -3.29
N ASP A 43 10.28 -18.00 -3.67
CA ASP A 43 9.31 -18.59 -4.61
C ASP A 43 8.32 -19.55 -3.93
N PHE A 44 8.38 -19.66 -2.60
CA PHE A 44 7.54 -20.53 -1.77
C PHE A 44 7.60 -22.02 -2.14
N GLY A 45 8.67 -22.45 -2.83
CA GLY A 45 8.92 -23.86 -3.12
C GLY A 45 9.04 -24.68 -1.84
N ASP A 46 9.68 -24.11 -0.81
CA ASP A 46 9.75 -24.66 0.54
C ASP A 46 8.49 -24.34 1.36
N PRO A 47 7.85 -25.33 2.03
CA PRO A 47 6.68 -25.09 2.84
C PRO A 47 6.94 -24.09 3.99
N LEU A 48 6.05 -23.12 4.10
CA LEU A 48 5.99 -22.17 5.20
C LEU A 48 5.50 -22.85 6.49
N HIS A 49 6.12 -22.50 7.61
CA HIS A 49 5.78 -22.99 8.95
C HIS A 49 5.36 -21.87 9.92
N ILE A 50 4.97 -20.70 9.39
CA ILE A 50 4.62 -19.53 10.19
C ILE A 50 3.38 -19.78 11.06
N ASP A 51 2.35 -20.42 10.51
CA ASP A 51 1.09 -20.66 11.24
C ASP A 51 1.27 -21.56 12.46
N ALA A 52 2.26 -22.46 12.43
CA ALA A 52 2.60 -23.35 13.54
C ALA A 52 3.36 -22.65 14.67
N ALA A 53 3.88 -21.43 14.46
CA ALA A 53 4.54 -20.67 15.50
C ALA A 53 3.54 -20.27 16.60
N PRO A 54 3.94 -20.34 17.88
CA PRO A 54 3.05 -20.00 18.98
C PRO A 54 2.77 -18.50 19.01
N TRP A 55 1.55 -18.16 19.40
CA TRP A 55 1.18 -16.79 19.72
C TRP A 55 1.94 -16.30 20.97
N THR A 56 2.44 -15.08 20.90
CA THR A 56 3.03 -14.37 22.04
C THR A 56 2.18 -13.16 22.35
N ARG A 57 1.74 -13.02 23.61
CA ARG A 57 1.06 -11.79 24.05
C ARG A 57 2.06 -10.64 23.98
N ASP A 58 1.71 -9.59 23.25
CA ASP A 58 2.44 -8.34 23.25
C ASP A 58 2.24 -7.67 24.62
N PRO A 59 3.31 -7.30 25.36
CA PRO A 59 3.14 -6.54 26.60
C PRO A 59 2.56 -5.14 26.36
N GLN A 60 2.60 -4.64 25.11
CA GLN A 60 2.15 -3.30 24.72
C GLN A 60 2.77 -2.23 25.60
N ASP A 61 4.11 -2.24 25.67
CA ASP A 61 4.91 -1.25 26.38
C ASP A 61 6.25 -1.02 25.65
N ARG A 62 7.11 -0.15 26.18
CA ARG A 62 8.45 0.13 25.61
C ARG A 62 9.40 -1.08 25.61
N GLY A 63 9.09 -2.12 26.37
CA GLY A 63 9.83 -3.38 26.38
C GLY A 63 9.35 -4.38 25.33
N SER A 64 8.25 -4.09 24.62
CA SER A 64 7.72 -4.93 23.55
C SER A 64 8.74 -5.08 22.40
N PRO A 65 8.93 -6.30 21.86
CA PRO A 65 9.68 -6.52 20.62
C PRO A 65 9.06 -5.85 19.37
N TRP A 66 7.82 -5.35 19.49
CA TRP A 66 7.07 -4.65 18.44
C TRP A 66 6.89 -3.16 18.75
N TYR A 67 7.54 -2.65 19.81
CA TYR A 67 7.60 -1.22 20.06
C TYR A 67 8.35 -0.51 18.92
N ILE A 68 7.76 0.56 18.39
CA ILE A 68 8.36 1.40 17.35
C ILE A 68 8.81 2.72 17.99
N ASP A 69 7.86 3.56 18.37
CA ASP A 69 8.10 4.90 18.92
C ASP A 69 6.81 5.49 19.54
N ALA A 70 6.75 6.84 19.64
CA ALA A 70 5.61 7.60 20.13
C ALA A 70 4.27 7.35 19.43
N PHE A 71 4.28 6.82 18.21
CA PHE A 71 3.08 6.50 17.43
C PHE A 71 2.82 5.00 17.26
N GLY A 72 3.53 4.12 17.97
CA GLY A 72 3.20 2.68 18.04
C GLY A 72 1.92 2.41 18.83
N ASP A 73 1.50 1.15 18.96
CA ASP A 73 0.22 0.77 19.58
C ASP A 73 -0.06 1.33 20.98
N ASP A 74 0.98 1.46 21.81
CA ASP A 74 0.98 2.04 23.17
C ASP A 74 1.92 3.27 23.24
N GLY A 75 1.98 4.01 22.13
CA GLY A 75 2.91 5.13 21.96
C GLY A 75 2.61 6.31 22.89
N GLU A 76 3.66 7.00 23.34
CA GLU A 76 3.55 8.14 24.26
C GLU A 76 2.70 9.30 23.72
N ALA A 77 2.60 9.45 22.39
CA ALA A 77 1.76 10.46 21.78
C ALA A 77 0.28 10.18 22.08
N TRP A 78 -0.16 8.92 22.06
CA TRP A 78 -1.56 8.55 22.33
C TRP A 78 -1.96 8.83 23.77
N HIS A 79 -1.08 8.49 24.72
CA HIS A 79 -1.25 8.85 26.12
C HIS A 79 -1.36 10.37 26.30
N ALA A 80 -0.44 11.12 25.72
CA ALA A 80 -0.40 12.58 25.87
C ALA A 80 -1.63 13.29 25.28
N ILE A 81 -2.25 12.76 24.23
CA ILE A 81 -3.38 13.41 23.56
C ILE A 81 -4.76 12.91 24.02
N SER A 82 -4.83 11.71 24.61
CA SER A 82 -6.11 11.02 24.86
C SER A 82 -6.26 10.32 26.21
N ASP A 83 -5.28 10.35 27.11
CA ASP A 83 -5.49 9.79 28.46
C ASP A 83 -6.48 10.62 29.29
N PRO A 84 -7.29 9.97 30.16
CA PRO A 84 -7.24 8.54 30.51
C PRO A 84 -7.98 7.59 29.54
N ASP A 85 -8.80 8.11 28.62
CA ASP A 85 -9.65 7.29 27.75
C ASP A 85 -8.87 6.27 26.92
N PHE A 86 -7.69 6.65 26.42
CA PHE A 86 -6.84 5.75 25.64
C PHE A 86 -6.36 4.56 26.48
N SER A 87 -5.75 4.83 27.65
CA SER A 87 -5.31 3.79 28.58
C SER A 87 -6.47 2.88 29.04
N GLU A 88 -7.63 3.45 29.35
CA GLU A 88 -8.80 2.67 29.76
C GLU A 88 -9.30 1.74 28.66
N GLN A 89 -9.30 2.19 27.41
CA GLN A 89 -9.75 1.40 26.27
C GLN A 89 -8.72 0.35 25.85
N LEU A 90 -7.43 0.68 25.84
CA LEU A 90 -6.37 -0.26 25.52
C LEU A 90 -6.34 -1.40 26.53
N ALA A 91 -6.61 -1.12 27.81
CA ALA A 91 -6.74 -2.14 28.86
C ALA A 91 -7.92 -3.11 28.70
N THR A 92 -8.81 -2.91 27.71
CA THR A 92 -9.93 -3.83 27.43
C THR A 92 -9.61 -4.91 26.40
N LEU A 93 -8.41 -4.92 25.85
CA LEU A 93 -7.98 -5.89 24.85
C LEU A 93 -6.54 -6.33 25.09
N ASP A 94 -6.20 -7.49 24.54
CA ASP A 94 -4.82 -7.94 24.40
C ASP A 94 -4.47 -8.04 22.91
N VAL A 95 -3.21 -7.81 22.55
CA VAL A 95 -2.68 -8.09 21.21
C VAL A 95 -1.76 -9.30 21.28
N TYR A 96 -1.98 -10.29 20.41
CA TYR A 96 -1.11 -11.45 20.24
C TYR A 96 -0.38 -11.38 18.92
N ARG A 97 0.89 -11.76 18.91
CA ARG A 97 1.77 -11.62 17.76
C ARG A 97 2.60 -12.87 17.48
N LYS A 98 2.98 -13.02 16.21
CA LYS A 98 3.99 -13.96 15.72
C LYS A 98 5.03 -13.18 14.91
N ARG A 99 6.30 -13.56 15.08
CA ARG A 99 7.42 -13.08 14.28
C ARG A 99 8.23 -14.29 13.84
N VAL A 100 8.26 -14.56 12.53
CA VAL A 100 8.92 -15.76 11.99
C VAL A 100 9.73 -15.38 10.77
N ALA A 101 11.06 -15.56 10.85
CA ALA A 101 11.94 -15.41 9.70
C ALA A 101 11.77 -16.60 8.74
N PHE A 102 11.79 -16.34 7.44
CA PHE A 102 11.65 -17.34 6.39
C PHE A 102 12.38 -16.93 5.11
N GLY A 103 12.37 -17.84 4.14
CA GLY A 103 13.12 -17.74 2.89
C GLY A 103 14.61 -17.98 3.03
N GLN A 104 15.31 -17.91 1.91
CA GLN A 104 16.74 -18.20 1.87
C GLN A 104 17.51 -17.34 2.90
N ASP A 105 18.26 -17.98 3.79
CA ASP A 105 19.01 -17.32 4.87
C ASP A 105 18.14 -16.44 5.82
N GLY A 106 16.81 -16.63 5.80
CA GLY A 106 15.88 -15.88 6.66
C GLY A 106 15.73 -14.41 6.27
N TRP A 107 15.94 -14.06 4.99
CA TRP A 107 15.95 -12.66 4.54
C TRP A 107 14.58 -11.95 4.61
N LEU A 108 13.48 -12.71 4.75
CA LEU A 108 12.13 -12.21 4.99
C LEU A 108 11.66 -12.56 6.40
N THR A 109 10.76 -11.74 6.95
CA THR A 109 10.06 -12.00 8.20
C THR A 109 8.56 -11.82 8.01
N ALA A 110 7.80 -12.81 8.48
CA ALA A 110 6.36 -12.69 8.65
C ALA A 110 6.07 -12.08 10.02
N GLU A 111 5.30 -11.00 10.04
CA GLU A 111 4.77 -10.37 11.24
C GLU A 111 3.26 -10.52 11.21
N ILE A 112 2.72 -11.22 12.20
CA ILE A 112 1.29 -11.49 12.29
C ILE A 112 0.80 -10.97 13.63
N ALA A 113 -0.34 -10.32 13.64
CA ALA A 113 -0.99 -9.89 14.87
C ALA A 113 -2.49 -10.17 14.83
N ALA A 114 -3.07 -10.38 16.01
CA ALA A 114 -4.50 -10.56 16.19
C ALA A 114 -4.92 -10.07 17.58
N VAL A 115 -6.08 -9.43 17.66
CA VAL A 115 -6.64 -8.92 18.92
C VAL A 115 -7.43 -10.02 19.65
N ASP A 116 -7.30 -10.05 20.97
CA ASP A 116 -8.16 -10.75 21.93
C ASP A 116 -9.01 -9.68 22.64
N LYS A 117 -10.26 -9.53 22.21
CA LYS A 117 -11.13 -8.41 22.63
C LYS A 117 -11.78 -8.63 23.98
N ASP A 118 -11.80 -9.86 24.47
CA ASP A 118 -12.40 -10.23 25.76
C ASP A 118 -11.35 -10.66 26.79
N THR A 119 -10.07 -10.60 26.44
CA THR A 119 -8.92 -10.95 27.29
C THR A 119 -8.97 -12.41 27.77
N SER A 120 -9.50 -13.30 26.93
CA SER A 120 -9.63 -14.73 27.23
C SER A 120 -8.30 -15.48 27.30
N GLY A 121 -7.20 -14.86 26.82
CA GLY A 121 -5.87 -15.43 26.82
C GLY A 121 -5.45 -16.02 25.46
N ALA A 122 -6.20 -15.75 24.40
CA ALA A 122 -5.93 -16.21 23.04
C ALA A 122 -6.59 -15.25 22.02
N PRO A 123 -6.00 -15.08 20.83
CA PRO A 123 -6.58 -14.20 19.82
C PRO A 123 -7.96 -14.67 19.34
N ASP A 124 -8.85 -13.72 19.04
CA ASP A 124 -10.22 -13.99 18.58
C ASP A 124 -10.28 -14.52 17.15
N SER A 125 -9.20 -14.35 16.40
CA SER A 125 -9.05 -14.78 15.02
C SER A 125 -7.71 -15.50 14.82
N SER A 126 -7.56 -16.19 13.69
CA SER A 126 -6.34 -16.93 13.34
C SER A 126 -5.83 -16.49 11.97
N PRO A 127 -5.35 -15.24 11.83
CA PRO A 127 -4.66 -14.81 10.62
C PRO A 127 -3.36 -15.59 10.42
N GLY A 128 -2.94 -15.72 9.17
CA GLY A 128 -1.88 -16.65 8.81
C GLY A 128 -1.14 -16.31 7.51
N LEU A 129 0.03 -16.92 7.39
CA LEU A 129 0.83 -16.97 6.18
C LEU A 129 1.24 -18.41 5.92
N SER A 130 0.65 -19.01 4.88
CA SER A 130 0.81 -20.44 4.57
C SER A 130 1.12 -20.69 3.11
N THR A 131 1.77 -21.82 2.82
CA THR A 131 1.98 -22.25 1.43
C THR A 131 0.70 -22.84 0.87
N VAL A 132 0.34 -22.42 -0.34
CA VAL A 132 -0.75 -23.01 -1.14
C VAL A 132 -0.21 -23.53 -2.46
N GLU A 133 -0.93 -24.46 -3.07
CA GLU A 133 -0.65 -24.96 -4.41
C GLU A 133 -1.61 -24.30 -5.40
N LEU A 134 -1.04 -23.65 -6.41
CA LEU A 134 -1.78 -23.02 -7.51
C LEU A 134 -2.31 -24.09 -8.49
N PRO A 135 -3.31 -23.76 -9.33
CA PRO A 135 -3.88 -24.72 -10.30
C PRO A 135 -2.87 -25.33 -11.29
N ASP A 136 -1.74 -24.67 -11.53
CA ASP A 136 -0.64 -25.13 -12.39
C ASP A 136 0.42 -25.97 -11.65
N GLY A 137 0.23 -26.20 -10.35
CA GLY A 137 1.13 -26.97 -9.47
C GLY A 137 2.29 -26.15 -8.90
N GLN A 138 2.39 -24.85 -9.21
CA GLN A 138 3.33 -23.96 -8.53
C GLN A 138 2.90 -23.72 -7.09
N ARG A 139 3.86 -23.36 -6.23
CA ARG A 139 3.58 -22.97 -4.86
C ARG A 139 3.62 -21.46 -4.72
N ALA A 140 2.83 -20.95 -3.81
CA ALA A 140 2.73 -19.53 -3.49
C ALA A 140 2.45 -19.38 -2.00
N ALA A 141 2.58 -18.16 -1.47
CA ALA A 141 2.13 -17.85 -0.12
C ALA A 141 0.72 -17.26 -0.14
N ARG A 142 -0.17 -17.80 0.69
CA ARG A 142 -1.47 -17.21 1.00
C ARG A 142 -1.36 -16.40 2.28
N ILE A 143 -1.63 -15.11 2.15
CA ILE A 143 -2.02 -14.25 3.26
C ILE A 143 -3.52 -14.49 3.50
N ASP A 144 -3.88 -14.92 4.72
CA ASP A 144 -5.28 -15.11 5.13
C ASP A 144 -5.55 -14.30 6.38
N GLU A 145 -6.48 -13.35 6.29
CA GLU A 145 -6.82 -12.43 7.35
C GLU A 145 -8.34 -12.44 7.57
N PRO A 146 -8.84 -13.34 8.43
CA PRO A 146 -10.27 -13.60 8.55
C PRO A 146 -11.06 -12.55 9.33
N SER A 147 -10.40 -11.50 9.86
CA SER A 147 -11.02 -10.46 10.68
C SER A 147 -10.25 -9.14 10.58
N TRP A 148 -10.98 -8.02 10.63
CA TRP A 148 -10.48 -6.64 10.56
C TRP A 148 -9.52 -6.21 11.68
N ASP A 149 -9.54 -6.94 12.79
CA ASP A 149 -8.76 -6.71 14.01
C ASP A 149 -7.55 -7.66 14.10
N ALA A 150 -6.98 -7.94 12.95
CA ALA A 150 -5.76 -8.69 12.74
C ALA A 150 -4.84 -7.86 11.82
N GLY A 151 -3.67 -8.42 11.51
CA GLY A 151 -2.82 -7.94 10.44
C GLY A 151 -1.80 -9.02 10.06
N VAL A 152 -1.57 -9.21 8.77
CA VAL A 152 -0.53 -10.09 8.23
C VAL A 152 0.40 -9.29 7.32
N LEU A 153 1.68 -9.27 7.68
CA LEU A 153 2.71 -8.52 6.98
C LEU A 153 3.90 -9.41 6.63
N ILE A 154 4.36 -9.35 5.38
CA ILE A 154 5.69 -9.81 4.98
C ILE A 154 6.59 -8.58 4.91
N ARG A 155 7.74 -8.64 5.56
CA ARG A 155 8.78 -7.59 5.48
C ARG A 155 10.16 -8.17 5.25
N SER A 156 11.12 -7.32 4.89
CA SER A 156 12.53 -7.67 4.95
C SER A 156 12.95 -7.89 6.41
N THR A 157 13.80 -8.89 6.67
CA THR A 157 14.31 -9.18 8.01
C THR A 157 15.25 -8.08 8.49
N ASP A 158 16.16 -7.67 7.61
CA ASP A 158 17.07 -6.55 7.77
C ASP A 158 16.64 -5.35 6.92
N PRO A 159 17.09 -4.12 7.25
CA PRO A 159 17.00 -2.99 6.34
C PRO A 159 17.53 -3.30 4.95
N LEU A 160 16.85 -2.76 3.94
CA LEU A 160 17.26 -2.87 2.54
C LEU A 160 18.62 -2.17 2.31
N PRO A 161 19.40 -2.61 1.30
CA PRO A 161 20.63 -1.93 0.90
C PRO A 161 20.38 -0.46 0.50
N GLU A 162 21.45 0.33 0.39
CA GLU A 162 21.38 1.73 -0.08
C GLU A 162 20.75 1.85 -1.48
N ARG A 163 21.02 0.89 -2.36
CA ARG A 163 20.45 0.82 -3.71
C ARG A 163 19.88 -0.57 -3.93
N TYR A 164 18.62 -0.63 -4.34
CA TYR A 164 17.90 -1.88 -4.48
C TYR A 164 16.77 -1.78 -5.51
N ARG A 165 16.34 -2.95 -5.98
CA ARG A 165 15.03 -3.17 -6.57
C ARG A 165 14.37 -4.34 -5.85
N VAL A 166 13.16 -4.13 -5.35
CA VAL A 166 12.32 -5.21 -4.82
C VAL A 166 11.19 -5.43 -5.80
N GLU A 167 10.87 -6.68 -6.10
CA GLU A 167 9.70 -7.08 -6.89
C GLU A 167 8.84 -8.04 -6.09
N MET A 168 7.52 -7.98 -6.28
CA MET A 168 6.55 -8.92 -5.76
C MET A 168 5.49 -9.22 -6.83
N THR A 169 5.09 -10.49 -6.97
CA THR A 169 4.01 -10.91 -7.85
C THR A 169 2.78 -11.34 -7.03
N LEU A 170 1.63 -10.71 -7.29
CA LEU A 170 0.36 -10.87 -6.59
C LEU A 170 -0.70 -11.53 -7.47
N ARG A 171 -1.50 -12.40 -6.87
CA ARG A 171 -2.71 -13.04 -7.43
C ARG A 171 -3.81 -13.15 -6.36
N ASP A 172 -5.00 -13.54 -6.80
CA ASP A 172 -6.12 -13.92 -5.93
C ASP A 172 -6.36 -12.95 -4.75
N ILE A 173 -6.36 -11.65 -5.02
CA ILE A 173 -6.62 -10.64 -4.00
C ILE A 173 -8.12 -10.51 -3.73
N ASP A 174 -8.48 -10.65 -2.45
CA ASP A 174 -9.83 -10.49 -1.91
C ASP A 174 -9.79 -9.69 -0.60
N PHE A 175 -9.22 -8.49 -0.68
CA PHE A 175 -9.25 -7.46 0.36
C PHE A 175 -10.24 -6.34 0.00
N GLY A 176 -11.29 -6.64 -0.79
CA GLY A 176 -12.32 -5.68 -1.19
C GLY A 176 -12.26 -5.22 -2.65
N GLY A 177 -12.92 -4.08 -2.90
CA GLY A 177 -13.30 -3.63 -4.24
C GLY A 177 -14.55 -4.35 -4.75
N MET A 178 -15.06 -3.97 -5.92
CA MET A 178 -16.21 -4.65 -6.51
C MET A 178 -15.81 -5.98 -7.15
N ARG A 179 -16.73 -6.95 -7.13
CA ARG A 179 -16.74 -8.14 -7.99
C ARG A 179 -18.03 -8.11 -8.80
N ASP A 180 -17.94 -8.33 -10.10
CA ASP A 180 -19.09 -8.29 -11.02
C ASP A 180 -19.98 -7.03 -10.88
N GLY A 181 -19.36 -5.88 -10.61
CA GLY A 181 -20.05 -4.59 -10.45
C GLY A 181 -20.78 -4.40 -9.12
N SER A 182 -20.52 -5.25 -8.13
CA SER A 182 -21.12 -5.21 -6.80
C SER A 182 -20.06 -5.22 -5.69
N PHE A 183 -20.28 -4.45 -4.62
CA PHE A 183 -19.54 -4.61 -3.37
C PHE A 183 -19.99 -5.83 -2.58
N GLU A 184 -21.18 -6.37 -2.87
CA GLU A 184 -21.69 -7.60 -2.28
C GLU A 184 -21.33 -8.79 -3.17
N TYR A 185 -20.53 -9.70 -2.65
CA TYR A 185 -20.12 -10.94 -3.31
C TYR A 185 -19.74 -11.97 -2.24
N ASP A 186 -19.98 -13.26 -2.50
CA ASP A 186 -19.58 -14.37 -1.62
C ASP A 186 -19.98 -14.24 -0.12
N GLY A 187 -21.12 -13.58 0.15
CA GLY A 187 -21.59 -13.31 1.52
C GLY A 187 -20.83 -12.21 2.27
N LYS A 188 -19.99 -11.47 1.54
CA LYS A 188 -19.19 -10.34 2.02
C LYS A 188 -19.74 -9.01 1.49
N TYR A 189 -19.34 -7.92 2.13
CA TYR A 189 -19.45 -6.56 1.62
C TYR A 189 -18.06 -5.94 1.60
N ASN A 190 -17.58 -5.54 0.41
CA ASN A 190 -16.25 -4.96 0.21
C ASN A 190 -15.12 -5.81 0.86
N GLY A 191 -15.18 -7.13 0.68
CA GLY A 191 -14.24 -8.09 1.28
C GLY A 191 -14.55 -8.50 2.73
N TYR A 192 -15.28 -7.68 3.49
CA TYR A 192 -15.65 -8.00 4.87
C TYR A 192 -16.78 -9.02 4.93
N ARG A 193 -16.61 -10.08 5.73
CA ARG A 193 -17.72 -10.96 6.11
C ARG A 193 -18.82 -10.14 6.77
N THR A 194 -20.06 -10.43 6.40
CA THR A 194 -21.24 -9.70 6.91
C THR A 194 -21.69 -10.15 8.30
N GLU A 195 -21.11 -11.24 8.80
CA GLU A 195 -21.24 -11.68 10.19
C GLU A 195 -20.50 -10.72 11.12
N ASN A 196 -21.09 -10.46 12.30
CA ASN A 196 -20.58 -9.51 13.31
C ASN A 196 -20.53 -8.04 12.81
N THR A 197 -21.45 -7.21 13.30
CA THR A 197 -21.59 -5.81 12.88
C THR A 197 -20.63 -4.84 13.58
N CYS A 198 -19.78 -5.32 14.49
CA CYS A 198 -18.86 -4.50 15.28
C CYS A 198 -17.46 -4.48 14.65
N LYS A 199 -17.35 -3.99 13.41
CA LYS A 199 -16.08 -3.79 12.71
C LYS A 199 -15.71 -2.32 12.67
N THR A 200 -14.71 -1.93 13.46
CA THR A 200 -14.50 -0.52 13.80
C THR A 200 -13.03 -0.17 13.97
N SER A 201 -12.63 1.08 13.76
CA SER A 201 -11.26 1.55 14.03
C SER A 201 -10.84 1.65 15.51
N PHE A 202 -11.47 0.91 16.42
CA PHE A 202 -11.19 0.97 17.85
C PHE A 202 -9.79 0.42 18.22
N PRO A 203 -9.08 1.00 19.21
CA PRO A 203 -9.23 2.36 19.75
C PRO A 203 -8.39 3.40 19.00
N TRP A 204 -7.60 2.98 18.00
CA TRP A 204 -6.62 3.83 17.32
C TRP A 204 -7.24 4.69 16.23
N THR A 205 -7.52 5.95 16.55
CA THR A 205 -7.91 6.99 15.59
C THR A 205 -6.82 8.05 15.44
N PHE A 206 -6.85 8.83 14.36
CA PHE A 206 -5.90 9.94 14.15
C PHE A 206 -5.93 11.01 15.26
N ASN A 207 -6.99 11.08 16.06
CA ASN A 207 -7.09 12.02 17.19
C ASN A 207 -6.98 11.33 18.56
N GLY A 208 -6.50 10.07 18.56
CA GLY A 208 -6.47 9.18 19.72
C GLY A 208 -7.86 8.60 20.08
N ALA A 209 -8.00 8.03 21.27
CA ALA A 209 -9.25 7.42 21.69
C ALA A 209 -10.40 8.44 21.81
N LEU A 210 -11.60 7.98 21.46
CA LEU A 210 -12.86 8.72 21.57
C LEU A 210 -13.45 8.57 22.99
N PRO A 211 -13.61 9.66 23.75
CA PRO A 211 -14.09 9.61 25.13
C PRO A 211 -15.53 9.11 25.27
N GLY A 212 -15.76 8.18 26.19
CA GLY A 212 -17.09 7.64 26.50
C GLY A 212 -17.77 6.88 25.34
N VAL A 213 -17.01 6.52 24.30
CA VAL A 213 -17.51 5.77 23.14
C VAL A 213 -17.14 4.29 23.27
N GLY A 214 -18.12 3.40 23.17
CA GLY A 214 -17.87 1.96 23.19
C GLY A 214 -17.30 1.47 21.85
N ARG A 215 -16.62 0.32 21.85
CA ARG A 215 -15.99 -0.29 20.66
C ARG A 215 -16.89 -0.24 19.42
N CYS A 216 -18.13 -0.70 19.51
CA CYS A 216 -19.03 -0.80 18.35
C CYS A 216 -19.61 0.53 17.88
N ASP A 217 -19.38 1.62 18.60
CA ASP A 217 -19.81 2.98 18.24
C ASP A 217 -18.67 3.78 17.58
N TYR A 218 -17.48 3.20 17.45
CA TYR A 218 -16.39 3.77 16.65
C TYR A 218 -16.71 3.76 15.16
N HIS A 219 -15.89 4.48 14.39
CA HIS A 219 -16.01 4.53 12.93
C HIS A 219 -16.01 3.13 12.33
N ASN A 220 -17.06 2.82 11.55
CA ASN A 220 -17.27 1.54 10.90
C ASN A 220 -16.39 1.43 9.65
N VAL A 221 -15.54 0.40 9.61
CA VAL A 221 -14.52 0.21 8.57
C VAL A 221 -15.00 -0.62 7.38
N THR A 222 -16.23 -1.15 7.40
CA THR A 222 -16.71 -2.08 6.36
C THR A 222 -16.77 -1.48 4.94
N LYS A 223 -16.72 -0.15 4.82
CA LYS A 223 -16.66 0.57 3.54
C LYS A 223 -15.25 0.93 3.11
N GLU A 224 -14.22 0.53 3.84
CA GLU A 224 -12.83 0.92 3.64
C GLU A 224 -11.94 -0.29 3.85
N ASN A 225 -11.73 -1.06 2.79
CA ASN A 225 -10.82 -2.20 2.83
C ASN A 225 -9.57 -1.87 1.99
N GLY A 226 -8.54 -2.70 2.06
CA GLY A 226 -7.31 -2.41 1.35
C GLY A 226 -6.21 -3.44 1.53
N PHE A 227 -5.11 -3.21 0.82
CA PHE A 227 -3.95 -4.09 0.83
C PHE A 227 -2.72 -3.32 0.36
N TYR A 228 -1.60 -3.44 1.08
CA TYR A 228 -0.33 -2.87 0.64
C TYR A 228 0.34 -3.88 -0.28
N TYR A 229 0.28 -3.61 -1.60
CA TYR A 229 0.97 -4.44 -2.59
C TYR A 229 2.47 -4.42 -2.34
N LEU A 230 3.06 -3.22 -2.23
CA LEU A 230 4.47 -3.07 -1.86
C LEU A 230 4.68 -1.65 -1.33
N GLY A 231 5.14 -1.53 -0.09
CA GLY A 231 5.46 -0.25 0.54
C GLY A 231 6.87 -0.24 1.11
N ILE A 232 7.44 0.95 1.25
CA ILE A 232 8.72 1.18 1.95
C ILE A 232 8.46 2.05 3.17
N LEU A 233 8.83 1.55 4.35
CA LEU A 233 8.78 2.28 5.61
C LEU A 233 10.15 2.77 6.05
N ASP A 234 10.16 3.68 7.02
CA ASP A 234 11.31 4.44 7.53
C ASP A 234 12.00 3.84 8.78
N HIS A 235 11.67 2.60 9.13
CA HIS A 235 12.20 1.92 10.32
C HIS A 235 12.44 0.44 10.06
N ALA A 236 13.36 -0.15 10.85
CA ALA A 236 13.94 -1.46 10.56
C ALA A 236 12.96 -2.63 10.72
N THR A 237 12.04 -2.57 11.68
CA THR A 237 11.17 -3.69 12.05
C THR A 237 9.67 -3.35 11.96
N PRO A 238 9.13 -3.10 10.75
CA PRO A 238 7.70 -2.96 10.55
C PRO A 238 6.93 -4.15 11.12
N SER A 239 5.73 -3.90 11.62
CA SER A 239 4.77 -4.92 12.02
C SER A 239 3.37 -4.32 11.97
N PRO A 240 2.30 -5.14 11.99
CA PRO A 240 0.95 -4.60 12.10
C PRO A 240 0.80 -3.71 13.35
N GLN A 241 0.23 -2.52 13.20
CA GLN A 241 -0.01 -1.54 14.28
C GLN A 241 -1.39 -0.91 14.12
N GLY A 242 -1.86 -0.18 15.12
CA GLY A 242 -3.02 0.68 14.99
C GLY A 242 -2.90 1.61 13.78
N ASN A 243 -3.97 1.73 12.98
CA ASN A 243 -3.96 2.38 11.67
C ASN A 243 -3.17 3.71 11.59
N PRO A 244 -3.35 4.69 12.50
CA PRO A 244 -2.66 5.98 12.36
C PRO A 244 -1.13 5.90 12.33
N GLY A 245 -0.51 5.02 13.13
CA GLY A 245 0.93 5.04 13.39
C GLY A 245 1.78 4.85 12.13
N ILE A 246 1.37 3.92 11.27
CA ILE A 246 2.10 3.67 10.02
C ILE A 246 2.02 4.85 9.05
N HIS A 247 0.97 5.69 9.12
CA HIS A 247 0.86 6.83 8.21
C HIS A 247 1.97 7.87 8.36
N PHE A 248 2.66 7.87 9.51
CA PHE A 248 3.82 8.71 9.81
C PHE A 248 5.16 8.11 9.33
N ARG A 249 5.14 6.85 8.88
CA ARG A 249 6.33 6.02 8.66
C ARG A 249 6.54 5.59 7.21
N ARG A 250 5.63 5.97 6.32
CA ARG A 250 5.66 5.58 4.90
C ARG A 250 6.55 6.54 4.11
N LYS A 251 7.40 6.00 3.22
CA LYS A 251 8.17 6.78 2.25
C LYS A 251 7.52 6.74 0.88
N VAL A 252 7.24 5.53 0.40
CA VAL A 252 6.52 5.27 -0.85
C VAL A 252 5.61 4.06 -0.69
N VAL A 253 4.47 4.06 -1.38
CA VAL A 253 3.45 3.03 -1.23
C VAL A 253 2.81 2.72 -2.59
N MET A 254 2.73 1.44 -2.91
CA MET A 254 1.73 0.93 -3.83
C MET A 254 0.70 0.13 -3.04
N ASP A 255 -0.53 0.62 -2.98
CA ASP A 255 -1.63 -0.01 -2.26
C ASP A 255 -2.93 0.00 -3.08
N GLY A 256 -3.84 -0.88 -2.66
CA GLY A 256 -5.25 -0.78 -2.99
C GLY A 256 -5.97 -0.24 -1.77
N TYR A 257 -6.68 0.86 -1.93
CA TYR A 257 -7.56 1.40 -0.88
C TYR A 257 -8.98 1.52 -1.42
N TYR A 258 -9.78 0.50 -1.15
CA TYR A 258 -11.07 0.27 -1.75
C TYR A 258 -12.17 0.89 -0.88
N SER A 259 -12.26 2.22 -0.94
CA SER A 259 -13.20 2.99 -0.14
C SER A 259 -14.50 3.30 -0.88
N HIS A 260 -15.63 2.85 -0.33
CA HIS A 260 -16.99 3.19 -0.73
C HIS A 260 -17.64 4.20 0.24
N GLN A 261 -16.83 5.05 0.87
CA GLN A 261 -17.33 6.13 1.71
C GLN A 261 -17.84 7.30 0.89
N THR A 262 -18.77 8.09 1.43
CA THR A 262 -19.27 9.27 0.72
C THR A 262 -18.17 10.29 0.43
N TRP A 263 -17.16 10.39 1.30
CA TRP A 263 -16.02 11.28 1.09
C TRP A 263 -15.09 10.77 -0.02
N SER A 264 -15.01 9.45 -0.26
CA SER A 264 -14.11 8.87 -1.27
C SER A 264 -14.64 9.01 -2.69
N LEU A 265 -15.91 9.35 -2.88
CA LEU A 265 -16.50 9.61 -4.20
C LEU A 265 -15.87 10.82 -4.92
N LYS A 266 -15.11 11.65 -4.21
CA LYS A 266 -14.32 12.73 -4.80
C LYS A 266 -12.93 12.28 -5.27
N ASN A 267 -12.51 11.05 -4.95
CA ASN A 267 -11.24 10.53 -5.44
C ASN A 267 -11.29 10.38 -6.96
N GLY A 268 -10.13 10.47 -7.60
CA GLY A 268 -9.97 10.31 -9.04
C GLY A 268 -9.34 8.97 -9.40
N VAL A 269 -9.62 8.51 -10.62
CA VAL A 269 -8.95 7.38 -11.26
C VAL A 269 -8.35 7.83 -12.58
N CYS A 270 -7.06 7.60 -12.77
CA CYS A 270 -6.40 7.81 -14.04
C CYS A 270 -6.74 6.68 -15.02
N ASP A 271 -7.20 7.04 -16.22
CA ASP A 271 -7.27 6.15 -17.37
C ASP A 271 -5.95 6.27 -18.15
N PRO A 272 -5.03 5.28 -18.06
CA PRO A 272 -3.70 5.39 -18.66
C PRO A 272 -3.71 5.34 -20.20
N GLU A 273 -4.76 4.81 -20.82
CA GLU A 273 -4.91 4.83 -22.28
C GLU A 273 -5.22 6.23 -22.81
N THR A 274 -6.12 6.94 -22.14
CA THR A 274 -6.63 8.24 -22.60
C THR A 274 -5.95 9.44 -21.95
N GLY A 275 -5.23 9.23 -20.84
CA GLY A 275 -4.62 10.29 -20.03
C GLY A 275 -5.65 11.16 -19.32
N LYS A 276 -6.86 10.65 -19.07
CA LYS A 276 -7.95 11.40 -18.42
C LYS A 276 -8.27 10.85 -17.05
N ILE A 277 -8.69 11.75 -16.16
CA ILE A 277 -9.17 11.41 -14.83
C ILE A 277 -10.70 11.31 -14.85
N HIS A 278 -11.22 10.24 -14.24
CA HIS A 278 -12.64 10.01 -14.02
C HIS A 278 -12.92 9.71 -12.53
N GLY A 279 -14.19 9.63 -12.15
CA GLY A 279 -14.57 9.36 -10.76
C GLY A 279 -14.37 7.90 -10.40
N VAL A 280 -14.10 7.61 -9.13
CA VAL A 280 -14.03 6.22 -8.64
C VAL A 280 -15.32 5.43 -8.87
N ASP A 281 -16.46 6.11 -8.96
CA ASP A 281 -17.78 5.54 -9.23
C ASP A 281 -18.02 5.16 -10.69
N ASP A 282 -17.20 5.63 -11.62
CA ASP A 282 -17.14 5.12 -13.00
C ASP A 282 -16.30 3.82 -13.09
N GLY A 283 -15.56 3.51 -12.02
CA GLY A 283 -14.61 2.40 -11.89
C GLY A 283 -15.20 1.10 -11.34
N THR A 284 -14.34 0.26 -10.79
CA THR A 284 -14.70 -0.94 -10.01
C THR A 284 -14.28 -0.85 -8.54
N PHE A 285 -13.69 0.28 -8.13
CA PHE A 285 -13.09 0.45 -6.80
C PHE A 285 -11.97 -0.57 -6.50
N ASN A 286 -11.38 -1.20 -7.51
CA ASN A 286 -10.19 -2.06 -7.37
C ASN A 286 -8.93 -1.28 -7.76
N GLY A 287 -8.76 -0.10 -7.15
CA GLY A 287 -7.68 0.83 -7.49
C GLY A 287 -6.30 0.31 -7.12
N VAL A 288 -5.31 0.74 -7.90
CA VAL A 288 -3.89 0.65 -7.59
C VAL A 288 -3.34 2.07 -7.51
N ASN A 289 -2.93 2.47 -6.33
CA ASN A 289 -2.30 3.77 -6.11
C ASN A 289 -0.78 3.63 -6.23
N ALA A 290 -0.11 4.63 -6.82
CA ALA A 290 1.33 4.83 -6.71
C ALA A 290 1.58 6.14 -5.97
N ILE A 291 1.96 6.06 -4.70
CA ILE A 291 2.00 7.19 -3.78
C ILE A 291 3.45 7.46 -3.36
N PHE A 292 3.89 8.69 -3.60
CA PHE A 292 5.11 9.23 -2.98
C PHE A 292 4.68 10.10 -1.79
N ILE A 293 5.20 9.79 -0.61
CA ILE A 293 4.76 10.41 0.63
C ILE A 293 5.50 11.74 0.84
N ARG A 294 4.76 12.84 1.01
CA ARG A 294 5.32 14.18 1.10
C ARG A 294 6.04 14.43 2.41
N GLY A 295 7.31 14.81 2.34
CA GLY A 295 8.05 15.21 3.53
C GLY A 295 7.84 16.67 3.93
N ASP A 296 7.41 17.53 3.01
CA ASP A 296 7.18 18.97 3.25
C ASP A 296 5.80 19.30 3.81
N LYS A 297 4.84 18.37 3.80
CA LYS A 297 3.47 18.67 4.20
C LYS A 297 2.75 17.50 4.86
N MET A 298 2.08 17.79 5.97
CA MET A 298 1.15 16.87 6.62
C MET A 298 -0.28 17.09 6.09
N ARG A 299 -1.09 16.04 6.04
CA ARG A 299 -2.49 16.16 5.63
C ARG A 299 -3.29 16.89 6.69
N SER A 300 -4.16 17.77 6.21
CA SER A 300 -5.13 18.44 7.07
C SER A 300 -6.14 17.44 7.64
N GLY A 301 -6.58 17.66 8.88
CA GLY A 301 -7.66 16.88 9.50
C GLY A 301 -7.25 15.50 10.06
N ILE A 302 -5.98 15.10 9.95
CA ILE A 302 -5.45 13.85 10.55
C ILE A 302 -4.30 14.11 11.52
N ASN A 303 -4.38 15.25 12.21
CA ASN A 303 -3.59 15.54 13.41
C ASN A 303 -2.07 15.43 13.24
N ASN A 304 -1.57 15.81 12.05
CA ASN A 304 -0.16 15.73 11.70
C ASN A 304 0.48 14.33 11.87
N ILE A 305 -0.32 13.26 11.83
CA ILE A 305 0.18 11.87 11.91
C ILE A 305 0.35 11.26 10.52
N GLY A 306 -0.37 11.76 9.52
CA GLY A 306 -0.15 11.36 8.12
C GLY A 306 0.33 12.51 7.26
N ASN A 307 1.30 12.17 6.40
CA ASN A 307 1.85 13.04 5.38
C ASN A 307 0.91 13.17 4.18
N GLU A 308 0.99 14.32 3.49
CA GLU A 308 0.28 14.54 2.22
C GLU A 308 0.90 13.69 1.09
N TYR A 309 0.23 13.61 -0.05
CA TYR A 309 0.60 12.70 -1.13
C TYR A 309 1.03 13.43 -2.40
N TYR A 310 2.03 12.87 -3.10
CA TYR A 310 2.25 13.10 -4.51
C TYR A 310 1.83 11.86 -5.30
N PHE A 311 1.04 12.11 -6.33
CA PHE A 311 0.60 11.09 -7.28
C PHE A 311 1.25 11.37 -8.61
N LYS A 312 2.04 10.42 -9.10
CA LYS A 312 2.53 10.41 -10.47
C LYS A 312 1.80 9.30 -11.21
N THR A 313 1.12 9.66 -12.28
CA THR A 313 0.27 8.76 -13.06
C THR A 313 0.48 9.00 -14.54
N ALA A 314 -0.08 8.13 -15.39
CA ALA A 314 -0.10 8.38 -16.83
C ALA A 314 -0.90 9.64 -17.23
N CYS A 315 -1.74 10.15 -16.33
CA CYS A 315 -2.54 11.36 -16.53
C CYS A 315 -1.78 12.65 -16.15
N GLY A 316 -0.63 12.52 -15.47
CA GLY A 316 0.18 13.65 -15.00
C GLY A 316 0.61 13.52 -13.55
N GLU A 317 1.13 14.63 -13.02
CA GLU A 317 1.62 14.75 -11.66
C GLU A 317 0.69 15.64 -10.84
N TYR A 318 0.30 15.14 -9.67
CA TYR A 318 -0.71 15.77 -8.83
C TYR A 318 -0.30 15.75 -7.36
N SER A 319 -0.79 16.75 -6.64
CA SER A 319 -0.63 16.87 -5.19
C SER A 319 -1.98 16.64 -4.52
N GLY A 320 -2.04 15.78 -3.49
CA GLY A 320 -3.31 15.34 -2.87
C GLY A 320 -4.14 16.44 -2.20
N ASP A 321 -3.52 17.59 -1.94
CA ASP A 321 -4.10 18.80 -1.37
C ASP A 321 -4.69 19.76 -2.41
N GLU A 322 -4.53 19.46 -3.70
CA GLU A 322 -5.07 20.24 -4.82
C GLU A 322 -6.09 19.42 -5.61
N PRO A 323 -7.01 20.06 -6.35
CA PRO A 323 -7.85 19.34 -7.29
C PRO A 323 -7.06 18.72 -8.44
N PHE A 324 -7.54 17.58 -8.94
CA PHE A 324 -6.92 16.86 -10.06
C PHE A 324 -7.43 17.30 -11.44
N ASP A 325 -8.43 18.17 -11.48
CA ASP A 325 -8.93 18.79 -12.71
C ASP A 325 -9.31 20.26 -12.51
N ASP A 326 -9.38 21.00 -13.62
CA ASP A 326 -9.66 22.44 -13.63
C ASP A 326 -11.04 22.79 -13.03
N GLU A 327 -11.97 21.83 -13.03
CA GLU A 327 -13.33 22.00 -12.52
C GLU A 327 -13.46 21.70 -11.03
N GLY A 328 -12.43 21.16 -10.39
CA GLY A 328 -12.45 20.84 -8.96
C GLY A 328 -13.32 19.63 -8.61
N ARG A 329 -13.55 18.72 -9.56
CA ARG A 329 -14.42 17.55 -9.39
C ARG A 329 -13.73 16.45 -8.60
N TYR A 330 -12.44 16.27 -8.82
CA TYR A 330 -11.65 15.20 -8.22
C TYR A 330 -10.55 15.76 -7.29
N SER A 331 -10.34 15.13 -6.14
CA SER A 331 -9.35 15.54 -5.12
C SER A 331 -9.09 14.40 -4.13
N GLY A 332 -8.07 14.53 -3.28
CA GLY A 332 -7.81 13.56 -2.21
C GLY A 332 -6.87 12.45 -2.67
N ILE A 333 -7.41 11.32 -3.12
CA ILE A 333 -6.60 10.19 -3.63
C ILE A 333 -6.77 10.08 -5.14
N LEU A 334 -5.65 9.95 -5.86
CA LEU A 334 -5.62 9.67 -7.28
C LEU A 334 -5.09 8.25 -7.53
N THR A 335 -5.98 7.37 -7.96
CA THR A 335 -5.66 6.01 -8.36
C THR A 335 -4.92 6.01 -9.70
N SER A 336 -3.79 5.31 -9.78
CA SER A 336 -2.95 5.26 -11.00
C SER A 336 -3.55 4.38 -12.10
N THR A 337 -4.21 3.28 -11.70
CA THR A 337 -4.95 2.36 -12.58
C THR A 337 -5.83 1.43 -11.75
N GLU A 338 -6.60 0.53 -12.36
CA GLU A 338 -7.42 -0.45 -11.63
C GLU A 338 -7.05 -1.90 -12.01
N LEU A 339 -7.12 -2.80 -11.02
CA LEU A 339 -7.15 -4.24 -11.28
C LEU A 339 -8.42 -4.60 -12.06
N ARG A 340 -8.40 -5.72 -12.76
CA ARG A 340 -9.58 -6.30 -13.41
C ARG A 340 -10.15 -7.43 -12.54
N PRO A 341 -11.21 -7.18 -11.75
CA PRO A 341 -11.78 -8.19 -10.88
C PRO A 341 -12.27 -9.44 -11.65
N GLU A 342 -12.71 -9.27 -12.90
CA GLU A 342 -13.15 -10.38 -13.77
C GLU A 342 -12.02 -11.33 -14.21
N LEU A 343 -10.76 -10.96 -13.99
CA LEU A 343 -9.61 -11.81 -14.25
C LEU A 343 -9.03 -12.42 -12.96
N LEU A 344 -9.58 -12.10 -11.80
CA LEU A 344 -9.22 -12.74 -10.54
C LEU A 344 -9.97 -14.09 -10.42
N PRO A 345 -9.34 -15.13 -9.87
CA PRO A 345 -8.04 -15.14 -9.21
C PRO A 345 -6.81 -15.33 -10.13
N GLU A 346 -7.01 -15.63 -11.42
CA GLU A 346 -5.92 -16.13 -12.27
C GLU A 346 -4.93 -15.07 -12.75
N ALA A 347 -5.31 -13.79 -12.86
CA ALA A 347 -4.41 -12.75 -13.32
C ALA A 347 -3.30 -12.46 -12.30
N ALA A 348 -2.05 -12.42 -12.81
CA ALA A 348 -0.89 -11.99 -12.05
C ALA A 348 -0.62 -10.50 -12.25
N TYR A 349 -0.31 -9.82 -11.15
CA TYR A 349 0.08 -8.42 -11.10
C TYR A 349 1.42 -8.31 -10.39
N ARG A 350 2.38 -7.65 -11.01
CA ARG A 350 3.72 -7.45 -10.44
C ARG A 350 3.89 -6.02 -10.00
N PHE A 351 4.49 -5.85 -8.83
CA PHE A 351 4.80 -4.56 -8.22
C PHE A 351 6.28 -4.50 -7.92
N ALA A 352 6.91 -3.37 -8.22
CA ALA A 352 8.31 -3.16 -7.90
C ALA A 352 8.60 -1.75 -7.35
N VAL A 353 9.51 -1.69 -6.38
CA VAL A 353 10.08 -0.45 -5.89
C VAL A 353 11.58 -0.49 -6.11
N GLU A 354 12.11 0.54 -6.76
CA GLU A 354 13.54 0.77 -6.88
C GLU A 354 13.96 1.98 -6.07
N ARG A 355 15.11 1.88 -5.42
CA ARG A 355 15.85 3.03 -4.88
C ARG A 355 17.23 3.06 -5.53
N ASP A 356 17.55 4.20 -6.14
CA ASP A 356 18.92 4.50 -6.59
C ASP A 356 19.55 5.60 -5.73
N ALA A 357 20.65 6.19 -6.21
CA ALA A 357 21.36 7.23 -5.48
C ALA A 357 20.60 8.58 -5.42
N ALA A 358 19.51 8.73 -6.16
CA ALA A 358 18.83 10.00 -6.35
C ALA A 358 17.33 9.96 -6.06
N GLY A 359 16.68 8.80 -5.99
CA GLY A 359 15.23 8.75 -5.80
C GLY A 359 14.64 7.35 -5.74
N TYR A 360 13.30 7.33 -5.73
CA TYR A 360 12.50 6.12 -5.79
C TYR A 360 11.78 6.00 -7.14
N THR A 361 11.66 4.78 -7.64
CA THR A 361 10.81 4.45 -8.79
C THR A 361 9.80 3.39 -8.40
N LEU A 362 8.51 3.68 -8.63
CA LEU A 362 7.39 2.76 -8.44
C LEU A 362 6.99 2.19 -9.79
N GLU A 363 6.89 0.87 -9.88
CA GLU A 363 6.51 0.17 -11.10
C GLU A 363 5.44 -0.87 -10.81
N MET A 364 4.46 -0.94 -11.70
CA MET A 364 3.37 -1.91 -11.64
C MET A 364 3.09 -2.47 -13.02
N SER A 365 2.94 -3.79 -13.12
CA SER A 365 2.72 -4.50 -14.37
C SER A 365 1.57 -5.48 -14.22
N GLY A 366 0.66 -5.52 -15.19
CA GLY A 366 -0.47 -6.44 -15.15
C GLY A 366 -1.54 -6.10 -16.18
N PRO A 367 -2.59 -6.93 -16.29
CA PRO A 367 -3.71 -6.70 -17.19
C PRO A 367 -4.67 -5.65 -16.60
N PHE A 368 -4.16 -4.46 -16.32
CA PHE A 368 -4.96 -3.40 -15.70
C PHE A 368 -6.12 -2.95 -16.60
N ARG A 369 -7.17 -2.42 -15.97
CA ARG A 369 -8.30 -1.79 -16.66
C ARG A 369 -7.82 -0.49 -17.32
N HIS A 370 -8.58 0.02 -18.29
CA HIS A 370 -8.29 1.30 -18.95
C HIS A 370 -6.92 1.36 -19.65
N SER A 371 -6.35 0.22 -20.02
CA SER A 371 -5.01 0.13 -20.59
C SER A 371 -4.96 0.18 -22.12
N GLY A 372 -6.10 0.06 -22.81
CA GLY A 372 -6.19 -0.07 -24.27
C GLY A 372 -5.52 -1.31 -24.88
N ALA A 373 -4.68 -1.99 -24.11
CA ALA A 373 -3.87 -3.12 -24.55
C ALA A 373 -4.64 -4.44 -24.41
N PRO A 374 -4.46 -5.37 -25.35
CA PRO A 374 -5.01 -6.72 -25.25
C PRO A 374 -4.28 -7.59 -24.21
N GLY A 375 -3.21 -7.08 -23.59
CA GLY A 375 -2.37 -7.80 -22.62
C GLY A 375 -1.85 -6.87 -21.52
N PRO A 376 -0.90 -7.35 -20.70
CA PRO A 376 -0.33 -6.58 -19.62
C PRO A 376 0.33 -5.29 -20.11
N ILE A 377 0.16 -4.21 -19.35
CA ILE A 377 0.95 -2.98 -19.49
C ILE A 377 1.90 -2.85 -18.29
N THR A 378 2.92 -2.01 -18.42
CA THR A 378 3.77 -1.60 -17.30
C THR A 378 3.68 -0.09 -17.14
N LEU A 379 3.36 0.36 -15.93
CA LEU A 379 3.35 1.75 -15.53
C LEU A 379 4.53 1.97 -14.58
N ARG A 380 5.34 2.99 -14.85
CA ARG A 380 6.56 3.27 -14.10
C ARG A 380 6.65 4.76 -13.81
N PHE A 381 6.82 5.11 -12.54
CA PHE A 381 6.81 6.50 -12.07
C PHE A 381 8.01 6.75 -11.16
N ARG A 382 8.74 7.84 -11.41
CA ARG A 382 9.92 8.21 -10.62
C ARG A 382 9.70 9.53 -9.90
N HIS A 383 10.20 9.61 -8.67
CA HIS A 383 10.34 10.86 -7.93
C HIS A 383 11.73 10.88 -7.28
N ASP A 384 12.51 11.92 -7.59
CA ASP A 384 13.81 12.14 -6.94
C ASP A 384 13.60 12.41 -5.43
N PHE A 385 14.59 12.15 -4.57
CA PHE A 385 14.44 12.34 -3.13
C PHE A 385 13.91 13.72 -2.75
N VAL A 386 14.32 14.74 -3.50
CA VAL A 386 13.73 16.08 -3.50
C VAL A 386 13.53 16.52 -4.94
N GLU A 387 12.28 16.75 -5.34
CA GLU A 387 11.92 17.20 -6.70
C GLU A 387 11.18 18.53 -6.61
N ASP A 388 11.65 19.57 -7.30
CA ASP A 388 11.08 20.93 -7.22
C ASP A 388 10.90 21.47 -5.80
N GLY A 389 11.84 21.15 -4.89
CA GLY A 389 11.80 21.54 -3.48
C GLY A 389 10.84 20.72 -2.62
N ARG A 390 10.30 19.64 -3.16
CA ARG A 390 9.34 18.75 -2.52
C ARG A 390 10.01 17.41 -2.19
N PRO A 391 10.24 17.08 -0.91
CA PRO A 391 10.93 15.87 -0.51
C PRO A 391 9.99 14.67 -0.39
N ILE A 392 10.52 13.47 -0.57
CA ILE A 392 9.92 12.24 -0.04
C ILE A 392 10.22 12.16 1.46
N TRP A 393 9.20 11.87 2.27
CA TRP A 393 9.35 11.79 3.72
C TRP A 393 10.45 10.80 4.13
N HIS A 394 11.38 11.26 4.98
CA HIS A 394 12.46 10.44 5.53
C HIS A 394 13.27 9.67 4.48
N TYR A 395 13.49 10.23 3.29
CA TYR A 395 14.18 9.50 2.21
C TYR A 395 15.63 9.06 2.56
N ASN A 396 16.26 9.71 3.55
CA ASN A 396 17.64 9.47 3.94
C ASN A 396 17.76 8.19 4.77
N GLN A 397 18.52 7.21 4.25
CA GLN A 397 18.95 6.02 4.98
C GLN A 397 20.20 6.28 5.83
N THR A 398 20.98 7.31 5.49
CA THR A 398 22.20 7.69 6.20
C THR A 398 22.16 9.16 6.63
N PRO A 399 22.91 9.54 7.68
CA PRO A 399 23.02 10.94 8.12
C PRO A 399 23.49 11.92 7.03
N GLU A 400 24.29 11.44 6.08
CA GLU A 400 24.92 12.28 5.05
C GLU A 400 23.98 12.62 3.87
N GLU A 401 22.91 11.86 3.66
CA GLU A 401 21.95 12.07 2.56
C GLU A 401 21.01 13.27 2.79
N TYR A 402 20.99 13.83 4.01
CA TYR A 402 20.07 14.90 4.39
C TYR A 402 20.66 15.90 5.37
N ASP A 403 20.44 17.19 5.09
CA ASP A 403 21.07 18.32 5.78
C ASP A 403 20.18 18.98 6.85
N GLY A 404 18.94 18.50 7.03
CA GLY A 404 17.98 19.11 7.96
C GLY A 404 17.01 20.14 7.35
N ALA A 405 17.03 20.36 6.03
CA ALA A 405 16.24 21.41 5.39
C ALA A 405 14.71 21.35 5.60
N PHE A 406 14.16 20.20 6.00
CA PHE A 406 12.73 19.98 6.22
C PHE A 406 12.38 19.69 7.69
N ASP A 407 13.31 19.90 8.62
CA ASP A 407 13.05 19.71 10.04
C ASP A 407 11.99 20.71 10.56
N ARG A 408 11.16 20.24 11.48
CA ARG A 408 10.06 21.02 12.05
C ARG A 408 9.51 20.38 13.32
N SER A 409 8.91 21.21 14.16
CA SER A 409 8.02 20.74 15.21
C SER A 409 6.65 20.40 14.63
N LEU A 410 6.11 19.24 15.00
CA LEU A 410 4.73 18.83 14.67
C LEU A 410 3.93 18.71 15.97
N THR A 411 2.86 19.49 16.09
CA THR A 411 1.95 19.39 17.25
C THR A 411 0.75 18.53 16.90
N HIS A 412 0.46 17.58 17.78
CA HIS A 412 -0.65 16.65 17.73
C HIS A 412 -1.58 17.00 18.88
N THR A 413 -2.87 17.17 18.61
CA THR A 413 -3.90 17.56 19.56
C THR A 413 -5.00 16.51 19.56
N GLY A 414 -5.27 15.93 20.72
CA GLY A 414 -6.39 15.04 20.95
C GLY A 414 -7.39 15.68 21.90
N HIS A 415 -8.29 14.87 22.42
CA HIS A 415 -9.35 15.37 23.29
C HIS A 415 -8.84 15.91 24.63
N SER A 416 -7.84 15.26 25.23
CA SER A 416 -7.40 15.55 26.60
C SER A 416 -6.05 16.26 26.68
N GLY A 417 -5.30 16.36 25.57
CA GLY A 417 -4.00 17.02 25.59
C GLY A 417 -3.34 17.19 24.24
N THR A 418 -2.05 17.52 24.29
CA THR A 418 -1.19 17.77 23.13
C THR A 418 0.15 17.07 23.28
N TYR A 419 0.67 16.57 22.17
CA TYR A 419 2.03 16.05 22.04
C TYR A 419 2.76 16.84 20.95
N THR A 420 4.04 17.16 21.14
CA THR A 420 4.83 17.84 20.10
C THR A 420 6.07 17.03 19.78
N THR A 421 6.19 16.63 18.51
CA THR A 421 7.42 16.07 17.95
C THR A 421 8.32 17.25 17.57
N GLU A 422 9.25 17.65 18.45
CA GLU A 422 10.04 18.89 18.29
C GLU A 422 10.99 18.89 17.09
N HIS A 423 11.53 17.72 16.75
CA HIS A 423 12.42 17.51 15.63
C HIS A 423 11.90 16.33 14.84
N ALA A 424 10.91 16.57 13.98
CA ALA A 424 10.30 15.50 13.21
C ALA A 424 11.29 14.91 12.20
N TRP A 425 12.21 15.73 11.66
CA TRP A 425 13.20 15.28 10.69
C TRP A 425 14.52 16.07 10.81
N PRO A 426 15.31 15.87 11.88
CA PRO A 426 16.50 16.67 12.16
C PRO A 426 17.67 16.33 11.25
N ALA A 427 18.60 17.29 11.09
CA ALA A 427 19.88 17.04 10.44
C ALA A 427 20.66 15.92 11.16
N GLY A 428 21.36 15.07 10.40
CA GLY A 428 22.14 13.95 10.95
C GLY A 428 21.30 12.76 11.43
N SER A 429 20.00 12.74 11.12
CA SER A 429 19.11 11.58 11.29
C SER A 429 19.33 10.53 10.19
N ALA A 430 18.84 9.32 10.41
CA ALA A 430 18.88 8.24 9.44
C ALA A 430 17.65 7.35 9.62
N TYR A 431 17.01 7.00 8.51
CA TYR A 431 15.79 6.22 8.49
C TYR A 431 15.96 5.06 7.50
N PRO A 432 16.20 3.82 7.96
CA PRO A 432 16.39 2.68 7.07
C PRO A 432 15.14 2.43 6.22
N ASP A 433 15.33 1.79 5.07
CA ASP A 433 14.22 1.29 4.26
C ASP A 433 13.91 -0.16 4.64
N SER A 434 12.64 -0.45 4.92
CA SER A 434 12.14 -1.81 5.04
C SER A 434 10.93 -2.00 4.13
N LEU A 435 10.93 -3.08 3.35
CA LEU A 435 9.76 -3.42 2.53
C LEU A 435 8.62 -3.93 3.40
N ILE A 436 7.39 -3.69 2.96
CA ILE A 436 6.18 -4.33 3.49
C ILE A 436 5.25 -4.78 2.36
N ILE A 437 4.61 -5.92 2.56
CA ILE A 437 3.54 -6.50 1.73
C ILE A 437 2.46 -7.05 2.67
N GLY A 438 1.19 -6.72 2.48
CA GLY A 438 0.09 -7.23 3.33
C GLY A 438 -0.79 -6.16 3.97
N ASP A 439 -1.39 -6.49 5.12
CA ASP A 439 -2.07 -5.52 5.98
C ASP A 439 -1.17 -5.09 7.15
N PRO A 440 -0.75 -3.83 7.20
CA PRO A 440 -0.03 -3.29 8.35
C PRO A 440 -0.94 -2.74 9.47
N HIS A 441 -2.27 -2.82 9.34
CA HIS A 441 -3.20 -2.29 10.31
C HIS A 441 -3.66 -3.37 11.29
N LEU A 442 -4.08 -2.96 12.49
CA LEU A 442 -4.68 -3.84 13.51
C LEU A 442 -6.19 -3.61 13.67
N ASN A 443 -6.75 -2.70 12.88
CA ASN A 443 -8.10 -2.22 13.07
C ASN A 443 -8.80 -1.78 11.78
N PHE A 444 -8.39 -2.32 10.63
CA PHE A 444 -8.94 -1.94 9.34
C PHE A 444 -9.27 -3.14 8.45
N TYR A 445 -8.31 -3.88 7.88
CA TYR A 445 -8.60 -4.70 6.69
C TYR A 445 -8.96 -6.16 6.99
N GLU A 446 -9.73 -6.77 6.10
CA GLU A 446 -10.10 -8.18 6.17
C GLU A 446 -10.08 -8.77 4.77
N GLY A 447 -9.46 -9.94 4.61
CA GLY A 447 -9.36 -10.53 3.29
C GLY A 447 -8.34 -11.65 3.16
N SER A 448 -8.01 -11.95 1.92
CA SER A 448 -6.92 -12.85 1.57
C SER A 448 -6.22 -12.38 0.31
N ALA A 449 -4.97 -12.77 0.14
CA ALA A 449 -4.21 -12.55 -1.08
C ALA A 449 -3.21 -13.69 -1.29
N VAL A 450 -2.80 -13.90 -2.54
CA VAL A 450 -1.75 -14.86 -2.88
C VAL A 450 -0.54 -14.13 -3.45
N VAL A 451 0.63 -14.42 -2.91
CA VAL A 451 1.93 -13.90 -3.34
C VAL A 451 2.69 -15.04 -3.99
N ASP A 452 2.98 -14.90 -5.29
CA ASP A 452 3.67 -15.92 -6.08
C ASP A 452 5.18 -15.90 -5.84
N ASP A 453 5.78 -14.70 -5.82
CA ASP A 453 7.21 -14.52 -5.60
C ASP A 453 7.55 -13.16 -4.98
N ILE A 454 8.69 -13.10 -4.30
CA ILE A 454 9.34 -11.87 -3.85
C ILE A 454 10.82 -11.93 -4.21
N ARG A 455 11.34 -10.88 -4.85
CA ARG A 455 12.73 -10.82 -5.34
C ARG A 455 13.41 -9.54 -4.90
N LEU A 456 14.67 -9.65 -4.49
CA LEU A 456 15.54 -8.52 -4.16
C LEU A 456 16.74 -8.49 -5.09
N TYR A 457 16.98 -7.33 -5.68
CA TYR A 457 18.10 -7.04 -6.54
C TYR A 457 18.92 -5.87 -6.01
N VAL A 458 20.20 -5.85 -6.36
CA VAL A 458 21.13 -4.73 -6.14
C VAL A 458 21.85 -4.39 -7.44
N PRO A 459 22.42 -3.18 -7.59
CA PRO A 459 23.17 -2.84 -8.81
C PRO A 459 24.32 -3.83 -9.07
N GLU A 460 24.52 -4.19 -10.35
CA GLU A 460 25.76 -4.79 -10.81
C GLU A 460 26.93 -3.82 -10.60
N LYS A 461 28.11 -4.38 -10.32
CA LYS A 461 29.30 -3.61 -9.95
C LYS A 461 30.02 -3.03 -11.15
#